data_AF-A0A9E2WVQ0-F1
#
_entry.id   AF-A0A9E2WVQ0-F1
#
_cell.length_a   1.000
_cell.length_b   1.000
_cell.length_c   1.000
_cell.angle_alpha   90.00
_cell.angle_beta   90.00
_cell.angle_gamma   90.00
#
_symmetry.space_group_name_H-M   'P 1'
#
loop_
_entity.id
_entity.type
_entity.pdbx_description
1 polymer ?
#
loop_
_entity_poly.entity_id
_entity_poly.type
_entity_poly.pdbx_seq_one_letter_code
_entity_poly.pdbx_strand_id
1 'polypeptide(L)' 'MASLTWTSAKPKRAGWYWWRGLDQDTELLILFVDEVGYFQWPDGASQEVGLTKGQWAGPLQPPEEA' A
#
# COMPACT_ATOMS: atom_id res chain seq x y z
N MET A 1 13.16 -12.04 10.11
CA MET A 1 13.01 -11.17 8.91
C MET A 1 11.65 -11.50 8.33
N ALA A 2 10.67 -10.59 8.43
CA ALA A 2 9.34 -10.84 7.89
C ALA A 2 9.41 -10.81 6.36
N SER A 3 9.19 -11.94 5.71
CA SER A 3 9.08 -12.01 4.26
C SER A 3 7.78 -11.32 3.83
N LEU A 4 7.89 -10.21 3.11
CA LEU A 4 6.74 -9.52 2.55
C LEU A 4 6.20 -10.32 1.36
N THR A 5 4.99 -10.88 1.49
CA THR A 5 4.29 -11.54 0.40
C THR A 5 3.64 -10.49 -0.49
N TRP A 6 4.17 -10.33 -1.70
CA TRP A 6 3.64 -9.42 -2.71
C TRP A 6 2.48 -10.07 -3.47
N THR A 7 1.37 -9.35 -3.63
CA THR A 7 0.19 -9.80 -4.37
C THR A 7 -0.33 -8.70 -5.28
N SER A 8 -0.78 -9.05 -6.48
CA SER A 8 -1.46 -8.10 -7.38
C SER A 8 -2.92 -7.86 -6.98
N ALA A 9 -3.43 -8.61 -5.98
CA ALA A 9 -4.76 -8.39 -5.45
C ALA A 9 -4.79 -7.09 -4.62
N LYS A 10 -5.74 -6.21 -4.92
CA LYS A 10 -5.98 -4.99 -4.13
C LYS A 10 -6.31 -5.39 -2.67
N PRO A 11 -5.69 -4.74 -1.66
CA PRO A 11 -6.02 -4.98 -0.27
C PRO A 11 -7.49 -4.66 0.01
N LYS A 12 -8.12 -5.49 0.85
CA LYS A 12 -9.53 -5.35 1.27
C LYS A 12 -9.69 -4.98 2.74
N ARG A 13 -8.58 -4.89 3.47
CA ARG A 13 -8.56 -4.55 4.89
C ARG A 13 -7.89 -3.19 5.02
N ALA A 14 -8.41 -2.37 5.92
CA ALA A 14 -7.80 -1.10 6.22
C ALA A 14 -6.43 -1.30 6.88
N GLY A 15 -5.46 -0.45 6.55
CA GLY A 15 -4.11 -0.50 7.09
C GLY A 15 -3.06 0.04 6.14
N TRP A 16 -1.81 0.07 6.60
CA TRP A 16 -0.67 0.47 5.79
C TRP A 16 -0.19 -0.70 4.92
N TYR A 17 0.11 -0.41 3.65
CA TYR A 17 0.62 -1.39 2.70
C TYR A 17 1.79 -0.80 1.92
N TRP A 18 2.75 -1.65 1.60
CA TRP A 18 3.67 -1.34 0.52
C TRP A 18 2.98 -1.54 -0.82
N TRP A 19 3.22 -0.61 -1.73
CA TRP A 19 2.85 -0.71 -3.12
C TRP A 19 4.08 -0.55 -4.00
N ARG A 20 4.13 -1.31 -5.09
CA ARG A 20 5.08 -1.12 -6.18
C ARG A 20 4.37 -1.33 -7.51
N GLY A 21 4.63 -0.47 -8.49
CA GLY A 21 4.17 -0.73 -9.86
C GLY A 21 4.94 -1.88 -10.49
N LEU A 22 4.33 -2.49 -11.50
CA LEU A 22 4.96 -3.55 -12.29
C LEU A 22 5.89 -3.00 -13.40
N ASP A 23 5.87 -1.70 -13.64
CA ASP A 23 6.78 -1.02 -14.57
C ASP A 23 8.16 -0.82 -13.95
N GLN A 24 9.20 -0.88 -14.79
CA GLN A 24 10.62 -0.90 -14.38
C GLN A 24 11.08 0.35 -13.60
N ASP A 25 10.30 1.43 -13.60
CA ASP A 25 10.64 2.71 -12.98
C ASP A 25 9.75 3.05 -11.78
N THR A 26 9.04 2.07 -11.21
CA THR A 26 8.11 2.38 -10.12
C THR A 26 8.81 2.30 -8.76
N GLU A 27 8.86 3.43 -8.05
CA GLU A 27 9.34 3.50 -6.67
C GLU A 27 8.43 2.71 -5.71
N LEU A 28 9.03 2.22 -4.62
CA LEU A 28 8.30 1.58 -3.51
C LEU A 28 7.60 2.64 -2.69
N LEU A 29 6.28 2.56 -2.62
CA LEU A 29 5.44 3.54 -1.93
C LEU A 29 4.75 2.90 -0.73
N ILE A 30 4.60 3.67 0.35
CA ILE A 30 3.76 3.28 1.50
C ILE A 30 2.44 4.02 1.38
N LEU A 31 1.34 3.28 1.40
CA LEU A 31 -0.01 3.81 1.27
C LEU A 31 -0.90 3.23 2.36
N PHE A 32 -1.76 4.05 2.93
CA PHE A 32 -2.86 3.59 3.76
C PHE A 32 -4.03 3.22 2.86
N VAL A 33 -4.59 2.03 3.05
CA VAL A 33 -5.84 1.58 2.45
C VAL A 33 -6.91 1.71 3.51
N ASP A 34 -8.05 2.32 3.20
CA ASP A 34 -9.19 2.39 4.12
C ASP A 34 -10.16 1.19 3.96
N GLU A 35 -11.27 1.19 4.69
CA GLU A 35 -12.26 0.10 4.66
C GLU A 35 -13.04 0.00 3.34
N VAL A 36 -13.15 1.11 2.62
CA VAL A 36 -13.81 1.18 1.31
C VAL A 36 -12.83 0.99 0.14
N GLY A 37 -11.53 0.86 0.45
CA GLY A 37 -10.46 0.60 -0.49
C GLY A 37 -9.90 1.86 -1.17
N TYR A 38 -10.13 3.06 -0.63
CA TYR A 38 -9.42 4.26 -1.06
C TYR A 38 -8.00 4.27 -0.50
N PHE A 39 -7.14 5.00 -1.19
CA PHE A 39 -5.73 5.13 -0.88
C PHE A 39 -5.45 6.50 -0.30
N GLN A 40 -4.71 6.53 0.81
CA GLN A 40 -4.23 7.75 1.43
C GLN A 40 -2.70 7.68 1.54
N TRP A 41 -2.06 8.77 1.19
CA TRP A 41 -0.64 8.97 1.34
C TRP A 41 -0.28 9.23 2.81
N PRO A 42 0.99 9.05 3.21
CA PRO A 42 1.47 9.35 4.56
C PRO A 42 1.22 10.79 5.04
N ASP A 43 1.11 11.74 4.11
CA ASP A 43 0.79 13.15 4.36
C ASP A 43 -0.71 13.43 4.55
N GLY A 44 -1.56 12.39 4.43
CA GLY A 44 -3.02 12.49 4.51
C GLY A 44 -3.70 12.89 3.20
N ALA A 45 -2.95 13.10 2.12
CA ALA A 45 -3.55 13.33 0.81
C ALA A 45 -4.24 12.05 0.30
N SER A 46 -5.49 12.16 -0.14
CA SER A 46 -6.19 11.08 -0.82
C SER A 46 -6.09 11.29 -2.32
N GLN A 47 -5.67 10.26 -3.06
CA GLN A 47 -5.63 10.35 -4.52
C GLN A 47 -6.24 9.10 -5.15
N GLU A 48 -7.13 9.32 -6.12
CA GLU A 48 -7.64 8.27 -7.01
C GLU A 48 -6.59 7.97 -8.09
N VAL A 49 -5.37 7.59 -7.69
CA VAL A 49 -4.40 7.09 -8.66
C VAL A 49 -4.83 5.69 -9.05
N GLY A 50 -4.82 5.39 -10.35
CA GLY A 50 -5.06 4.06 -10.90
C GLY A 50 -3.97 3.05 -10.54
N LEU A 51 -3.74 2.80 -9.25
CA LEU A 51 -2.80 1.82 -8.68
C LEU A 51 -3.29 0.38 -8.87
N THR A 52 -3.90 0.11 -10.03
CA THR A 52 -4.48 -1.18 -10.42
C THR A 52 -3.46 -2.10 -11.07
N LYS A 53 -2.30 -1.55 -11.51
CA LYS A 53 -1.22 -2.29 -12.17
C LYS A 53 0.04 -2.40 -11.30
N GLY A 54 -0.15 -2.73 -10.03
CA GLY A 54 0.95 -2.91 -9.08
C GLY A 54 0.76 -4.12 -8.19
N GLN A 55 1.76 -4.35 -7.34
CA GLN A 55 1.73 -5.35 -6.30
C GLN A 55 1.70 -4.68 -4.92
N TRP A 56 1.03 -5.35 -4.01
CA TRP A 56 0.80 -4.93 -2.64
C TRP A 56 1.45 -5.91 -1.69
N ALA A 57 2.03 -5.41 -0.59
CA ALA A 57 2.48 -6.25 0.51
C ALA A 57 2.10 -5.63 1.85
N GLY A 58 1.57 -6.45 2.76
CA GLY A 58 1.06 -6.02 4.06
C GLY A 58 -0.12 -6.86 4.55
N PRO A 59 -0.87 -6.39 5.57
CA PRO A 59 -0.75 -5.07 6.21
C PRO A 59 0.55 -4.92 7.02
N LEU A 60 1.12 -3.73 6.97
CA LEU A 60 2.23 -3.31 7.81
C LEU A 60 1.70 -3.01 9.20
N GLN A 61 2.48 -3.39 10.22
CA GLN A 61 2.19 -2.92 11.57
C GLN A 61 2.39 -1.41 11.61
N PRO A 62 1.46 -0.63 12.19
CA PRO A 62 1.71 0.78 12.43
C PRO A 62 2.99 0.94 13.24
N PRO A 63 3.81 1.99 13.00
CA PRO A 63 4.93 2.27 13.86
C PRO A 63 4.42 2.41 15.31
N GLU A 64 5.03 1.67 16.23
CA GLU A 64 4.77 1.86 17.66
C GLU A 64 5.22 3.28 18.03
N GLU A 65 4.31 4.09 18.58
CA GLU A 65 4.68 5.35 19.23
C GLU A 65 5.47 5.00 20.49
N ALA A 66 6.77 5.33 20.49
CA ALA A 66 7.66 5.18 21.64
C ALA A 66 7.65 6.43 22.52
#